data_AF-A0A835K4T8-F1
#
_entry.id   AF-A0A835K4T8-F1
#
_cell.length_a   1.000
_cell.length_b   1.000
_cell.length_c   1.000
_cell.angle_alpha   90.00
_cell.angle_beta   90.00
_cell.angle_gamma   90.00
#
_symmetry.space_group_name_H-M   'P 1'
#
loop_
_entity.id
_entity.type
_entity.pdbx_description
1 polymer ?
#
loop_
_entity_poly.entity_id
_entity_poly.type
_entity_poly.pdbx_seq_one_letter_code
_entity_poly.pdbx_strand_id
1 'polypeptide(L)'
;MGRGKIAIRRIENQTTRQVTFSKRRAGLLKKTHELSVLCDAQIGLIIFSSTGKLCQYCTDVLDQVINMQGGKKKLGEQLYGELAMLRKETLRLQSNIRRYTCEDMSPIPLEELDAIEQQLERSVNKVRDRKTQLLHQQLENLRRKIQEHRAALGYQQTAIEVKPVEHQQVLDQFPFCGEPSSVLQLSNITHHIDPYHLQLAQPTLQGSTV
;
A
#
# COMPACT_ATOMS: atom_id res chain seq x y z
N MET A 1 -17.71 -25.74 -64.19
CA MET A 1 -17.44 -24.30 -64.00
C MET A 1 -16.31 -24.13 -62.99
N GLY A 2 -15.16 -23.59 -63.40
CA GLY A 2 -13.94 -23.51 -62.58
C GLY A 2 -13.97 -22.38 -61.54
N ARG A 3 -13.00 -22.40 -60.61
CA ARG A 3 -12.83 -21.37 -59.57
C ARG A 3 -12.13 -20.14 -60.17
N GLY A 4 -12.86 -19.05 -60.38
CA GLY A 4 -12.28 -17.77 -60.84
C GLY A 4 -11.41 -17.09 -59.78
N LYS A 5 -10.38 -16.36 -60.23
CA LYS A 5 -9.55 -15.49 -59.38
C LYS A 5 -10.39 -14.28 -58.93
N ILE A 6 -10.28 -13.90 -57.66
CA ILE A 6 -10.94 -12.70 -57.11
C ILE A 6 -9.90 -11.79 -56.44
N ALA A 7 -10.12 -10.48 -56.48
CA ALA A 7 -9.27 -9.49 -55.79
C ALA A 7 -9.41 -9.60 -54.26
N ILE A 8 -8.33 -9.35 -53.52
CA ILE A 8 -8.34 -9.29 -52.04
C ILE A 8 -8.82 -7.90 -51.60
N ARG A 9 -10.14 -7.73 -51.63
CA ARG A 9 -10.87 -6.57 -51.10
C ARG A 9 -12.23 -7.01 -50.55
N ARG A 10 -12.93 -6.14 -49.84
CA ARG A 10 -14.30 -6.40 -49.38
C ARG A 10 -15.19 -6.73 -50.59
N ILE A 11 -15.99 -7.79 -50.47
CA ILE A 11 -17.00 -8.14 -51.49
C ILE A 11 -18.23 -7.27 -51.24
N GLU A 12 -18.61 -6.43 -52.18
CA GLU A 12 -19.74 -5.49 -51.99
C GLU A 12 -21.09 -6.20 -51.94
N ASN A 13 -21.33 -7.12 -52.90
CA ASN A 13 -22.56 -7.90 -52.95
C ASN A 13 -22.73 -8.77 -51.69
N GLN A 14 -23.79 -8.54 -50.93
CA GLN A 14 -24.05 -9.19 -49.65
C GLN A 14 -24.25 -10.70 -49.78
N THR A 15 -24.98 -11.17 -50.79
CA THR A 15 -25.23 -12.60 -51.02
C THR A 15 -23.92 -13.33 -51.35
N THR A 16 -23.13 -12.78 -52.26
CA THR A 16 -21.81 -13.33 -52.62
C THR A 16 -20.86 -13.29 -51.43
N ARG A 17 -20.88 -12.21 -50.63
CA ARG A 17 -20.08 -12.09 -49.41
C ARG A 17 -20.46 -13.15 -48.38
N GLN A 18 -21.76 -13.40 -48.15
CA GLN A 18 -22.25 -14.39 -47.20
C GLN A 18 -21.87 -15.83 -47.59
N VAL A 19 -22.04 -16.18 -48.88
CA VAL A 19 -21.65 -17.50 -49.40
C VAL A 19 -20.13 -17.68 -49.33
N THR A 20 -19.37 -16.64 -49.69
CA THR A 20 -17.90 -16.66 -49.65
C THR A 20 -17.40 -16.77 -48.21
N PHE A 21 -17.98 -16.02 -47.27
CA PHE A 21 -17.67 -16.11 -45.85
C PHE A 21 -17.88 -17.54 -45.34
N SER A 22 -19.04 -18.14 -45.65
CA SER A 22 -19.36 -19.50 -45.21
C SER A 22 -18.35 -20.53 -45.74
N LYS A 23 -18.01 -20.46 -47.04
CA LYS A 23 -17.02 -21.36 -47.66
C LYS A 23 -15.61 -21.14 -47.13
N ARG A 24 -15.15 -19.89 -47.01
CA ARG A 24 -13.80 -19.55 -46.52
C ARG A 24 -13.63 -19.88 -45.04
N ARG A 25 -14.64 -19.58 -44.21
CA ARG A 25 -14.67 -19.95 -42.78
C ARG A 25 -14.51 -21.45 -42.60
N ALA A 26 -15.29 -22.25 -43.33
CA ALA A 26 -15.20 -23.71 -43.27
C ALA A 26 -13.82 -24.22 -43.73
N GLY A 27 -13.28 -23.68 -44.82
CA GLY A 27 -11.94 -24.06 -45.31
C GLY A 27 -10.81 -23.66 -44.35
N LEU A 28 -10.93 -22.50 -43.69
CA LEU A 28 -9.96 -22.02 -42.72
C LEU A 28 -9.97 -22.88 -41.45
N LEU A 29 -11.16 -23.23 -40.94
CA LEU A 29 -11.32 -24.14 -39.80
C LEU A 29 -10.68 -25.50 -40.09
N LYS A 30 -10.93 -26.09 -41.26
CA LYS A 30 -10.30 -27.36 -41.67
C LYS A 30 -8.78 -27.27 -41.68
N LYS A 31 -8.22 -26.25 -42.31
CA LYS A 31 -6.75 -26.03 -42.34
C LYS A 31 -6.16 -25.85 -40.95
N THR A 32 -6.84 -25.11 -40.09
CA THR A 32 -6.41 -24.87 -38.71
C THR A 32 -6.38 -26.17 -37.92
N HIS A 33 -7.42 -27.01 -38.08
CA HIS A 33 -7.48 -28.32 -37.48
C HIS A 33 -6.39 -29.26 -38.00
N GLU A 34 -6.22 -29.35 -39.32
CA GLU A 34 -5.17 -30.16 -39.94
C GLU A 34 -3.79 -29.76 -39.41
N LEU A 35 -3.51 -28.46 -39.33
CA LEU A 35 -2.25 -27.95 -38.80
C LEU A 35 -2.05 -28.30 -37.32
N SER A 36 -3.09 -28.14 -36.49
CA SER A 36 -2.99 -28.49 -35.07
C SER A 36 -2.68 -29.97 -34.86
N VAL A 37 -3.26 -30.86 -35.68
CA VAL A 37 -3.05 -32.31 -35.55
C VAL A 37 -1.72 -32.75 -36.14
N LEU A 38 -1.35 -32.25 -37.33
CA LEU A 38 -0.13 -32.69 -38.02
C LEU A 38 1.15 -32.24 -37.34
N CYS A 39 1.11 -31.09 -36.65
CA CYS A 39 2.28 -30.48 -36.04
C CYS A 39 2.20 -30.41 -34.50
N ASP A 40 1.18 -31.01 -33.88
CA ASP A 40 0.89 -30.90 -32.44
C ASP A 40 0.93 -29.44 -31.94
N ALA A 41 0.36 -28.54 -32.74
CA ALA A 41 0.42 -27.11 -32.51
C ALA A 41 -0.84 -26.64 -31.77
N GLN A 42 -0.65 -25.92 -30.67
CA GLN A 42 -1.74 -25.23 -29.98
C GLN A 42 -2.13 -23.98 -30.78
N ILE A 43 -3.35 -23.97 -31.33
CA ILE A 43 -3.87 -22.88 -32.17
C ILE A 43 -5.26 -22.45 -31.68
N GLY A 44 -5.51 -21.14 -31.73
CA GLY A 44 -6.81 -20.51 -31.47
C GLY A 44 -7.22 -19.63 -32.65
N LEU A 45 -8.48 -19.73 -33.06
CA LEU A 45 -9.07 -18.96 -34.16
C LEU A 45 -10.42 -18.38 -33.72
N ILE A 46 -10.57 -17.07 -33.86
CA ILE A 46 -11.80 -16.33 -33.53
C ILE A 46 -12.27 -15.58 -34.78
N ILE A 47 -13.53 -15.78 -35.17
CA ILE A 47 -14.13 -15.14 -36.35
C ILE A 47 -15.47 -14.52 -35.96
N PHE A 48 -15.59 -13.21 -36.16
CA PHE A 48 -16.85 -12.49 -36.06
C PHE A 48 -17.46 -12.30 -37.44
N SER A 49 -18.71 -12.73 -37.63
CA SER A 49 -19.46 -12.38 -38.84
C SER A 49 -19.87 -10.90 -38.81
N SER A 50 -20.21 -10.33 -39.97
CA SER A 50 -20.84 -9.00 -40.02
C SER A 50 -22.20 -8.94 -39.33
N THR A 51 -22.78 -10.10 -38.99
CA THR A 51 -24.04 -10.22 -38.22
C THR A 51 -23.79 -10.37 -36.72
N GLY A 52 -22.55 -10.28 -36.26
CA GLY A 52 -22.19 -10.43 -34.85
C GLY A 52 -22.15 -11.87 -34.34
N LYS A 53 -22.32 -12.88 -35.21
CA LYS A 53 -22.19 -14.28 -34.82
C LYS A 53 -20.71 -14.63 -34.63
N LEU A 54 -20.38 -15.10 -33.44
CA LEU A 54 -19.07 -15.64 -33.09
C LEU A 54 -18.93 -17.07 -33.61
N CYS A 55 -17.80 -17.37 -34.25
CA CYS A 55 -17.35 -18.72 -34.56
C CYS A 55 -15.92 -18.85 -34.05
N GLN A 56 -15.67 -19.84 -33.19
CA GLN A 56 -14.36 -20.09 -32.61
C GLN A 56 -13.90 -21.52 -32.88
N TYR A 57 -12.58 -21.70 -32.94
CA TYR A 57 -11.91 -23.00 -32.87
C TYR A 57 -10.72 -22.85 -31.93
N CYS A 58 -10.59 -23.79 -31.00
CA CYS A 58 -9.46 -23.86 -30.09
C CYS A 58 -9.05 -25.30 -29.87
N THR A 59 -7.75 -25.48 -29.66
CA THR A 59 -7.16 -26.70 -29.11
C THR A 59 -7.36 -26.70 -27.59
N ASP A 60 -7.40 -27.88 -26.96
CA ASP A 60 -7.91 -28.09 -25.58
C ASP A 60 -7.35 -27.14 -24.52
N VAL A 61 -6.07 -26.78 -24.62
CA VAL A 61 -5.42 -25.85 -23.66
C VAL A 61 -5.92 -24.41 -23.85
N LEU A 62 -6.14 -23.98 -25.09
CA LEU A 62 -6.66 -22.65 -25.41
C LEU A 62 -8.16 -22.57 -25.22
N ASP A 63 -8.90 -23.67 -25.37
CA ASP A 63 -10.34 -23.68 -25.13
C ASP A 63 -10.64 -23.45 -23.64
N GLN A 64 -9.74 -23.88 -22.74
CA GLN A 64 -9.79 -23.48 -21.32
C GLN A 64 -9.56 -21.96 -21.16
N VAL A 65 -8.60 -21.37 -21.86
CA VAL A 65 -8.32 -19.91 -21.79
C VAL A 65 -9.47 -19.06 -22.37
N ILE A 66 -10.06 -19.50 -23.49
CA ILE A 66 -11.20 -18.82 -24.10
C ILE A 66 -12.48 -19.06 -23.29
N ASN A 67 -12.73 -20.27 -22.79
CA ASN A 67 -13.90 -20.54 -21.92
C ASN A 67 -13.73 -19.98 -20.50
N MET A 68 -12.51 -19.67 -20.05
CA MET A 68 -12.30 -18.82 -18.87
C MET A 68 -12.81 -17.38 -19.08
N GLN A 69 -13.05 -16.94 -20.32
CA GLN A 69 -13.84 -15.72 -20.56
C GLN A 69 -15.35 -15.95 -20.30
N GLY A 70 -15.83 -17.19 -20.31
CA GLY A 70 -17.11 -17.57 -19.69
C GLY A 70 -17.09 -17.44 -18.16
N GLY A 71 -15.90 -17.51 -17.55
CA GLY A 71 -15.63 -17.10 -16.18
C GLY A 71 -15.83 -15.59 -15.92
N LYS A 72 -15.88 -14.74 -16.95
CA LYS A 72 -16.25 -13.32 -16.78
C LYS A 72 -17.72 -13.11 -16.41
N LYS A 73 -18.61 -14.07 -16.67
CA LYS A 73 -19.99 -13.99 -16.15
C LYS A 73 -20.02 -14.22 -14.65
N LYS A 74 -19.35 -15.26 -14.15
CA LYS A 74 -19.23 -15.52 -12.70
C LYS A 74 -18.44 -14.43 -11.98
N LEU A 75 -17.29 -14.03 -12.52
CA LEU A 75 -16.47 -12.97 -11.94
C LEU A 75 -17.18 -11.61 -12.01
N GLY A 76 -17.91 -11.34 -13.10
CA GLY A 76 -18.76 -10.16 -13.23
C GLY A 76 -19.87 -10.13 -12.20
N GLU A 77 -20.66 -11.19 -12.07
CA GLU A 77 -21.73 -11.30 -11.06
C GLU A 77 -21.21 -11.16 -9.63
N GLN A 78 -20.05 -11.78 -9.34
CA GLN A 78 -19.40 -11.69 -8.04
C GLN A 78 -18.87 -10.26 -7.76
N LEU A 79 -18.21 -9.63 -8.72
CA LEU A 79 -17.77 -8.23 -8.63
C LEU A 79 -18.95 -7.26 -8.51
N TYR A 80 -20.05 -7.49 -9.23
CA TYR A 80 -21.27 -6.69 -9.10
C TYR A 80 -21.90 -6.86 -7.71
N GLY A 81 -21.89 -8.07 -7.16
CA GLY A 81 -22.33 -8.35 -5.78
C GLY A 81 -21.47 -7.64 -4.73
N GLU A 82 -20.14 -7.73 -4.86
CA GLU A 82 -19.21 -7.03 -3.97
C GLU A 82 -19.33 -5.50 -4.08
N LEU A 83 -19.47 -4.95 -5.29
CA LEU A 83 -19.71 -3.53 -5.52
C LEU A 83 -21.05 -3.07 -4.91
N ALA A 84 -22.10 -3.89 -4.98
CA ALA A 84 -23.39 -3.58 -4.36
C ALA A 84 -23.29 -3.57 -2.83
N MET A 85 -22.58 -4.55 -2.25
CA MET A 85 -22.31 -4.61 -0.82
C MET A 85 -21.48 -3.41 -0.34
N LEU A 86 -20.40 -3.08 -1.06
CA LEU A 86 -19.56 -1.92 -0.76
C LEU A 86 -20.35 -0.62 -0.87
N ARG A 87 -21.19 -0.43 -1.88
CA ARG A 87 -22.07 0.74 -1.98
C ARG A 87 -23.04 0.83 -0.82
N LYS A 88 -23.66 -0.28 -0.42
CA LYS A 88 -24.55 -0.32 0.74
C LYS A 88 -23.81 0.05 2.02
N GLU A 89 -22.60 -0.46 2.20
CA GLU A 89 -21.78 -0.16 3.37
C GLU A 89 -21.33 1.31 3.39
N THR A 90 -20.94 1.87 2.24
CA THR A 90 -20.62 3.29 2.11
C THR A 90 -21.81 4.18 2.47
N LEU A 91 -23.02 3.85 1.99
CA LEU A 91 -24.23 4.59 2.35
C LEU A 91 -24.52 4.47 3.85
N ARG A 92 -24.40 3.26 4.42
CA ARG A 92 -24.56 3.03 5.87
C ARG A 92 -23.57 3.86 6.68
N LEU A 93 -22.30 3.86 6.30
CA LEU A 93 -21.25 4.62 6.97
C LEU A 93 -21.48 6.14 6.83
N GLN A 94 -21.87 6.62 5.65
CA GLN A 94 -22.20 8.03 5.44
C GLN A 94 -23.40 8.46 6.29
N SER A 95 -24.46 7.65 6.35
CA SER A 95 -25.60 7.92 7.23
C SER A 95 -25.19 7.94 8.70
N ASN A 96 -24.33 7.02 9.14
CA ASN A 96 -23.83 7.02 10.52
C ASN A 96 -23.01 8.27 10.83
N ILE A 97 -22.13 8.70 9.92
CA ILE A 97 -21.34 9.92 10.09
C ILE A 97 -22.27 11.14 10.23
N ARG A 98 -23.29 11.28 9.36
CA ARG A 98 -24.27 12.38 9.43
C ARG A 98 -25.06 12.39 10.73
N ARG A 99 -25.40 11.21 11.27
CA ARG A 99 -26.04 11.09 12.58
C ARG A 99 -25.13 11.58 13.71
N TYR A 100 -23.83 11.27 13.66
CA TYR A 100 -22.87 11.78 14.65
C TYR A 100 -22.61 13.29 14.52
N THR A 101 -22.69 13.85 13.31
CA THR A 101 -22.49 15.29 13.07
C THR A 101 -23.77 16.12 13.24
N CYS A 102 -24.90 15.49 13.57
CA CYS A 102 -26.21 16.14 13.72
C CYS A 102 -26.66 16.91 12.47
N GLU A 103 -26.25 16.46 11.28
CA GLU A 103 -26.59 17.10 10.00
C GLU A 103 -27.96 16.65 9.45
N ASP A 104 -28.51 15.53 9.93
CA ASP A 104 -29.85 15.03 9.58
C ASP A 104 -30.85 15.29 10.72
N MET A 105 -31.81 16.19 10.49
CA MET A 105 -32.85 16.61 11.44
C MET A 105 -34.10 15.71 11.42
N SER A 106 -33.99 14.47 10.94
CA SER A 106 -35.09 13.51 11.08
C SER A 106 -35.35 13.23 12.56
N PRO A 107 -36.60 13.10 13.03
CA PRO A 107 -36.86 12.79 14.43
C PRO A 107 -36.28 11.42 14.78
N ILE A 108 -35.13 11.42 15.46
CA ILE A 108 -34.47 10.21 15.96
C ILE A 108 -35.24 9.75 17.20
N PRO A 109 -35.72 8.50 17.27
CA PRO A 109 -36.37 7.99 18.47
C PRO A 109 -35.36 7.95 19.63
N LEU A 110 -35.84 8.19 20.86
CA LEU A 110 -35.01 8.35 22.06
C LEU A 110 -34.05 7.15 22.30
N GLU A 111 -34.47 5.94 21.94
CA GLU A 111 -33.70 4.71 22.08
C GLU A 111 -32.53 4.61 21.07
N GLU A 112 -32.70 5.16 19.86
CA GLU A 112 -31.59 5.28 18.91
C GLU A 112 -30.59 6.38 19.32
N LEU A 113 -31.06 7.42 20.03
CA LEU A 113 -30.20 8.48 20.54
C LEU A 113 -29.29 7.99 21.68
N ASP A 114 -29.83 7.23 22.64
CA ASP A 114 -29.06 6.59 23.71
C ASP A 114 -28.00 5.62 23.14
N ALA A 115 -28.37 4.84 22.11
CA ALA A 115 -27.42 3.96 21.43
C ALA A 115 -26.26 4.74 20.76
N ILE A 116 -26.54 5.88 20.14
CA ILE A 116 -25.55 6.76 19.52
C ILE A 116 -24.63 7.37 20.59
N GLU A 117 -25.20 7.85 21.71
CA GLU A 117 -24.46 8.42 22.83
C GLU A 117 -23.49 7.40 23.44
N GLN A 118 -23.99 6.20 23.77
CA GLN A 118 -23.15 5.11 24.29
C GLN A 118 -22.04 4.72 23.31
N GLN A 119 -22.32 4.71 22.01
CA GLN A 119 -21.31 4.38 21.00
C GLN A 119 -20.24 5.47 20.88
N LEU A 120 -20.61 6.75 20.97
CA LEU A 120 -19.67 7.87 21.02
C LEU A 120 -18.80 7.81 22.28
N GLU A 121 -19.40 7.57 23.44
CA GLU A 121 -18.68 7.45 24.70
C GLU A 121 -17.64 6.32 24.67
N ARG A 122 -18.06 5.12 24.21
CA ARG A 122 -17.13 3.98 24.02
C ARG A 122 -15.99 4.32 23.07
N SER A 123 -16.29 5.01 21.96
CA SER A 123 -15.30 5.38 20.96
C SER A 123 -14.27 6.37 21.50
N VAL A 124 -14.73 7.38 22.24
CA VAL A 124 -13.87 8.37 22.90
C VAL A 124 -13.00 7.73 23.98
N ASN A 125 -13.58 6.85 24.81
CA ASN A 125 -12.82 6.14 25.85
C ASN A 125 -11.73 5.26 25.23
N LYS A 126 -12.02 4.55 24.13
CA LYS A 126 -11.01 3.77 23.40
C LYS A 126 -9.84 4.62 22.91
N VAL A 127 -10.10 5.83 22.41
CA VAL A 127 -9.05 6.78 21.99
C VAL A 127 -8.24 7.28 23.19
N ARG A 128 -8.91 7.65 24.29
CA ARG A 128 -8.26 8.08 25.53
C ARG A 128 -7.35 6.98 26.08
N ASP A 129 -7.84 5.74 26.19
CA ASP A 129 -7.09 4.61 26.69
C ASP A 129 -5.83 4.36 25.85
N ARG A 130 -5.96 4.41 24.52
CA ARG A 130 -4.81 4.26 23.63
C ARG A 130 -3.79 5.38 23.81
N LYS A 131 -4.25 6.63 23.94
CA LYS A 131 -3.38 7.78 24.19
C LYS A 131 -2.66 7.65 25.54
N THR A 132 -3.38 7.27 26.58
CA THR A 132 -2.83 7.01 27.91
C THR A 132 -1.78 5.90 27.87
N GLN A 133 -2.06 4.80 27.17
CA GLN A 133 -1.11 3.70 26.99
C GLN A 133 0.19 4.16 26.30
N LEU A 134 0.09 4.93 25.22
CA LEU A 134 1.27 5.45 24.51
C LEU A 134 2.08 6.42 25.37
N LEU A 135 1.42 7.26 26.16
CA LEU A 135 2.09 8.16 27.11
C LEU A 135 2.85 7.37 28.18
N HIS A 136 2.25 6.31 28.73
CA HIS A 136 2.94 5.43 29.68
C HIS A 136 4.17 4.79 29.06
N GLN A 137 4.07 4.27 27.83
CA GLN A 137 5.21 3.71 27.11
C GLN A 137 6.34 4.72 26.88
N GLN A 138 6.02 5.97 26.53
CA GLN A 138 7.02 7.01 26.39
C GLN A 138 7.71 7.33 27.72
N LEU A 139 6.93 7.39 28.80
CA LEU A 139 7.45 7.68 30.14
C LEU A 139 8.36 6.57 30.66
N GLU A 140 8.00 5.31 30.44
CA GLU A 140 8.85 4.15 30.75
C GLU A 140 10.16 4.15 29.95
N ASN A 141 10.08 4.45 28.65
CA ASN A 141 11.27 4.56 27.80
C ASN A 141 12.23 5.64 28.29
N LEU A 142 11.72 6.81 28.68
CA LEU A 142 12.54 7.90 29.23
C LEU A 142 13.16 7.51 30.57
N ARG A 143 12.39 6.89 31.48
CA ARG A 143 12.91 6.38 32.75
C ARG A 143 14.04 5.38 32.54
N ARG A 144 13.90 4.45 31.59
CA ARG A 144 14.95 3.49 31.24
C ARG A 144 16.21 4.18 30.74
N LYS A 145 16.10 5.15 29.81
CA LYS A 145 17.27 5.91 29.32
C LYS A 145 17.99 6.66 30.44
N ILE A 146 17.24 7.28 31.36
CA ILE A 146 17.85 7.96 32.53
C ILE A 146 18.60 6.95 33.40
N GLN A 147 18.04 5.76 33.63
CA GLN A 147 18.69 4.72 34.41
C GLN A 147 19.96 4.19 33.74
N GLU A 148 19.93 3.99 32.42
CA GLU A 148 21.10 3.59 31.63
C GLU A 148 22.22 4.65 31.70
N HIS A 149 21.87 5.93 31.53
CA HIS A 149 22.85 7.01 31.68
C HIS A 149 23.43 7.11 33.10
N ARG A 150 22.60 6.95 34.14
CA ARG A 150 23.08 6.92 35.53
C ARG A 150 24.01 5.74 35.78
N ALA A 151 23.67 4.56 35.27
CA ALA A 151 24.54 3.38 35.37
C ALA A 151 25.88 3.60 34.65
N ALA A 152 25.85 4.16 33.43
CA ALA A 152 27.05 4.49 32.66
C ALA A 152 27.97 5.48 33.39
N LEU A 153 27.41 6.52 34.02
CA LEU A 153 28.17 7.46 34.85
C LEU A 153 28.78 6.77 36.08
N GLY A 154 28.06 5.86 36.73
CA GLY A 154 28.58 5.05 37.83
C GLY A 154 29.78 4.20 37.41
N TYR A 155 29.70 3.53 36.26
CA TYR A 155 30.84 2.77 35.71
C TYR A 155 32.06 3.65 35.43
N GLN A 156 31.85 4.85 34.87
CA GLN A 156 32.97 5.80 34.66
C GLN A 156 33.62 6.24 35.96
N GLN A 157 32.83 6.51 37.01
CA GLN A 157 33.37 6.87 38.33
C GLN A 157 34.19 5.74 38.94
N THR A 158 33.72 4.48 38.86
CA THR A 158 34.49 3.32 39.32
C THR A 158 35.76 3.08 38.49
N ALA A 159 35.74 3.36 37.19
CA ALA A 159 36.92 3.21 36.33
C ALA A 159 38.00 4.26 36.62
N ILE A 160 37.59 5.45 37.10
CA ILE A 160 38.51 6.51 37.54
C ILE A 160 39.13 6.15 38.89
N GLU A 161 38.37 5.57 39.84
CA GLU A 161 38.89 5.12 41.13
C GLU A 161 39.83 3.90 41.06
N VAL A 162 39.77 3.10 39.98
CA VAL A 162 40.69 1.96 39.76
C VAL A 162 42.01 2.40 39.10
N LYS A 163 42.13 3.64 38.62
CA LYS A 163 43.33 4.20 37.96
C LYS A 163 44.21 5.20 38.77
N PRO A 164 44.25 5.25 40.12
CA PRO A 164 45.13 6.19 40.82
C PRO A 164 46.59 5.70 40.97
N VAL A 165 46.93 4.46 40.60
CA VAL A 165 48.23 3.85 41.01
C VAL A 165 49.39 4.13 40.05
N GLU A 166 49.17 4.51 38.79
CA GLU A 166 50.29 4.67 37.83
C GLU A 166 50.86 6.10 37.74
N HIS A 167 50.18 7.10 38.30
CA HIS A 167 50.67 8.49 38.23
C HIS A 167 51.69 8.87 39.32
N GLN A 168 51.93 8.01 40.32
CA GLN A 168 52.90 8.30 41.39
C GLN A 168 54.35 7.99 41.00
N GLN A 169 54.62 7.24 39.91
CA GLN A 169 55.97 6.76 39.57
C GLN A 169 56.76 7.66 38.60
N VAL A 170 56.15 8.69 38.01
CA VAL A 170 56.84 9.55 37.02
C VAL A 170 57.38 10.86 37.65
N LEU A 171 57.01 11.18 38.89
CA LEU A 171 57.43 12.44 39.52
C LEU A 171 58.82 12.38 40.21
N ASP A 172 59.41 11.20 40.37
CA ASP A 172 60.71 11.04 41.07
C ASP A 172 61.95 11.05 40.16
N GLN A 173 61.79 11.35 38.86
CA GLN A 173 62.87 11.15 37.88
C GLN A 173 63.53 12.42 37.30
N PHE A 174 63.25 13.61 37.85
CA PHE A 174 63.97 14.82 37.44
C PHE A 174 64.44 15.64 38.65
N PRO A 175 65.75 15.60 39.00
CA PRO A 175 66.34 16.62 39.82
C PRO A 175 66.70 17.83 38.92
N PHE A 176 66.29 19.03 39.35
CA PHE A 176 67.13 20.24 39.47
C PHE A 176 66.43 21.56 39.08
N CYS A 177 66.20 22.37 40.13
CA CYS A 177 66.50 23.80 40.31
C CYS A 177 66.04 24.87 39.29
N GLY A 178 65.16 25.77 39.74
CA GLY A 178 64.92 27.11 39.16
C GLY A 178 63.58 27.73 39.56
N GLU A 179 63.63 28.88 40.23
CA GLU A 179 62.58 29.79 40.78
C GLU A 179 61.26 29.99 39.99
N PRO A 180 60.19 30.50 40.65
CA PRO A 180 58.81 30.43 40.17
C PRO A 180 58.46 31.61 39.24
N SER A 181 57.83 31.32 38.11
CA SER A 181 57.05 32.32 37.37
C SER A 181 55.89 31.68 36.62
N SER A 182 54.70 31.90 37.19
CA SER A 182 53.49 32.35 36.49
C SER A 182 52.93 31.47 35.37
N VAL A 183 52.00 30.57 35.69
CA VAL A 183 50.97 30.12 34.73
C VAL A 183 49.62 29.92 35.43
N LEU A 184 48.96 31.03 35.79
CA LEU A 184 47.50 31.06 35.96
C LEU A 184 46.92 31.73 34.71
N GLN A 185 46.62 30.94 33.69
CA GLN A 185 45.73 31.38 32.62
C GLN A 185 45.22 30.14 31.88
N LEU A 186 43.98 29.77 32.15
CA LEU A 186 43.04 29.15 31.21
C LEU A 186 41.67 28.99 31.90
N SER A 187 40.91 30.07 31.95
CA SER A 187 39.46 30.02 32.16
C SER A 187 38.80 30.93 31.13
N ASN A 188 38.21 30.33 30.09
CA ASN A 188 36.91 30.69 29.51
C ASN A 188 36.75 30.04 28.15
N ILE A 189 35.87 29.03 28.06
CA ILE A 189 35.10 28.77 26.85
C ILE A 189 33.63 28.73 27.27
N THR A 190 32.95 29.81 26.93
CA THR A 190 31.50 30.01 27.00
C THR A 190 30.81 29.08 25.99
N HIS A 191 29.90 28.23 26.43
CA HIS A 191 29.01 27.49 25.53
C HIS A 191 27.83 28.38 25.12
N HIS A 192 27.82 28.83 23.86
CA HIS A 192 26.67 29.47 23.23
C HIS A 192 25.61 28.40 22.93
N ILE A 193 24.41 28.56 23.51
CA ILE A 193 23.24 27.71 23.26
C ILE A 193 22.41 28.40 22.18
N ASP A 194 22.30 27.80 20.99
CA ASP A 194 21.27 28.18 20.02
C ASP A 194 20.02 27.28 20.19
N PRO A 195 18.81 27.85 20.27
CA PRO A 195 17.58 27.08 20.43
C PRO A 195 17.05 26.62 19.06
N TYR A 196 16.97 25.30 18.85
CA TYR A 196 16.31 24.74 17.68
C TYR A 196 14.78 24.92 17.79
N HIS A 197 14.22 25.73 16.89
CA HIS A 197 12.80 25.91 16.67
C HIS A 197 12.25 24.70 15.87
N LEU A 198 11.46 23.83 16.49
CA LEU A 198 10.79 22.72 15.80
C LEU A 198 9.47 23.22 15.18
N GLN A 199 9.46 23.40 13.87
CA GLN A 199 8.26 23.71 13.10
C GLN A 199 7.50 22.40 12.81
N LEU A 200 6.24 22.31 13.27
CA LEU A 200 5.34 21.21 12.91
C LEU A 200 5.08 21.23 11.40
N ALA A 201 5.56 20.21 10.68
CA ALA A 201 5.12 19.96 9.32
C ALA A 201 3.70 19.36 9.34
N GLN A 202 2.71 20.15 8.91
CA GLN A 202 1.37 19.65 8.62
C GLN A 202 1.40 18.80 7.32
N PRO A 203 0.54 17.77 7.20
CA PRO A 203 0.49 16.93 6.01
C PRO A 203 -0.22 17.68 4.87
N THR A 204 0.47 17.84 3.74
CA THR A 204 -0.09 18.34 2.49
C THR A 204 -1.06 17.30 1.91
N LEU A 205 -2.36 17.56 2.09
CA LEU A 205 -3.42 17.03 1.24
C LEU A 205 -3.35 17.76 -0.10
N GLN A 206 -2.77 17.14 -1.13
CA GLN A 206 -3.03 17.53 -2.51
C GLN A 206 -3.94 16.49 -3.14
N GLY A 207 -5.22 16.85 -3.20
CA GLY A 207 -6.22 16.23 -4.03
C GLY A 207 -5.96 16.52 -5.50
N SER A 208 -6.19 15.50 -6.31
CA SER A 208 -6.44 15.57 -7.73
C SER A 208 -7.81 16.18 -7.98
N THR A 209 -7.89 17.20 -8.83
CA THR A 209 -9.02 17.42 -9.74
C THR A 209 -8.55 18.19 -10.97
N VAL A 210 -8.87 17.62 -12.15
CA VAL A 210 -9.25 18.23 -13.45
C VAL A 210 -8.46 19.44 -13.93
#